data_AF-A0A8S2NFX5-F1
#
_entry.id   AF-A0A8S2NFX5-F1
#
_cell.length_a   1.000
_cell.length_b   1.000
_cell.length_c   1.000
_cell.angle_alpha   90.00
_cell.angle_beta   90.00
_cell.angle_gamma   90.00
#
_symmetry.space_group_name_H-M   'P 1'
#
loop_
_entity.id
_entity.type
_entity.pdbx_description
1 polymer ?
#
loop_
_entity_poly.entity_id
_entity_poly.type
_entity_poly.pdbx_seq_one_letter_code
_entity_poly.pdbx_strand_id
1 'polypeptide(L)'
;MYPQQYPQTSQAPPPYQNNMHCNEPSVGYFRPAEERMEDFQQLVARYEINHTFATKLRVLEGYEIVFICDDSGSMNTPLGDLSGPFDKLPSRYDDDCIGYLNDWDRKIPNLDVVDDYRNEKKEIQARQGKNFPFSFGDYVVKILMGGVDSWFDDLDEKKVVTDGYGRPNKDSDRKRKKLHCTIL
;
A
#
# COMPACT_ATOMS: atom_id res chain seq x y z
N MET A 1 40.56 22.26 -12.84
CA MET A 1 39.56 21.28 -12.38
C MET A 1 40.13 20.61 -11.14
N TYR A 2 39.57 20.89 -9.97
CA TYR A 2 39.97 20.21 -8.73
C TYR A 2 39.10 18.97 -8.55
N PRO A 3 39.67 17.81 -8.21
CA PRO A 3 38.85 16.65 -7.88
C PRO A 3 38.09 16.92 -6.57
N GLN A 4 36.76 16.88 -6.62
CA GLN A 4 35.95 16.82 -5.42
C GLN A 4 36.26 15.49 -4.71
N GLN A 5 36.92 15.56 -3.57
CA GLN A 5 37.02 14.44 -2.64
C GLN A 5 35.72 14.38 -1.85
N TYR A 6 34.93 13.33 -2.10
CA TYR A 6 33.84 12.97 -1.21
C TYR A 6 34.43 12.56 0.16
N PRO A 7 33.86 13.05 1.28
CA PRO A 7 34.28 12.58 2.59
C PRO A 7 33.99 11.08 2.70
N GLN A 8 35.03 10.30 3.00
CA GLN A 8 34.89 8.87 3.28
C GLN A 8 34.26 8.67 4.65
N THR A 9 32.92 8.62 4.70
CA THR A 9 32.21 8.12 5.88
C THR A 9 32.21 6.59 5.81
N SER A 10 33.30 5.98 6.27
CA SER A 10 33.50 4.52 6.32
C SER A 10 32.83 3.83 7.51
N GLN A 11 31.86 4.47 8.15
CA GLN A 11 31.09 3.82 9.21
C GLN A 11 29.66 3.63 8.73
N ALA A 12 29.31 2.37 8.48
CA ALA A 12 27.92 1.97 8.45
C ALA A 12 27.26 2.55 9.71
N PRO A 13 26.03 3.11 9.61
CA PRO A 13 25.31 3.50 10.80
C PRO A 13 25.31 2.29 11.76
N PRO A 14 25.49 2.52 13.08
CA PRO A 14 25.40 1.44 14.03
C PRO A 14 24.09 0.69 13.76
N PRO A 15 24.07 -0.65 13.90
CA PRO A 15 22.84 -1.41 13.71
C PRO A 15 21.75 -0.71 14.51
N TYR A 16 20.61 -0.43 13.85
CA TYR A 16 19.45 0.15 14.52
C TYR A 16 19.25 -0.66 15.80
N GLN A 17 19.55 -0.04 16.94
CA GLN A 17 19.13 -0.60 18.21
C GLN A 17 17.62 -0.55 18.11
N ASN A 18 17.00 -1.72 17.94
CA ASN A 18 15.57 -1.91 18.08
C ASN A 18 15.19 -1.47 19.50
N ASN A 19 15.04 -0.16 19.69
CA ASN A 19 14.24 0.42 20.75
C ASN A 19 12.76 0.41 20.35
N MET A 20 12.40 -0.35 19.32
CA MET A 20 11.24 -1.20 19.48
C MET A 20 11.58 -2.17 20.61
N HIS A 21 11.31 -1.74 21.85
CA HIS A 21 10.50 -2.60 22.70
C HIS A 21 9.30 -2.98 21.81
N CYS A 22 9.45 -4.06 21.04
CA CYS A 22 8.41 -5.05 20.99
C CYS A 22 8.08 -5.25 22.45
N ASN A 23 7.04 -4.56 22.91
CA ASN A 23 6.35 -4.99 24.09
C ASN A 23 6.20 -6.48 23.83
N GLU A 24 6.92 -7.31 24.59
CA GLU A 24 6.55 -8.71 24.70
C GLU A 24 5.03 -8.69 24.78
N PRO A 25 4.31 -9.52 24.00
CA PRO A 25 2.87 -9.56 24.09
C PRO A 25 2.58 -9.75 25.57
N SER A 26 2.15 -8.66 26.22
CA SER A 26 1.92 -8.70 27.64
C SER A 26 0.90 -9.79 27.77
N VAL A 27 1.18 -10.75 28.65
CA VAL A 27 0.26 -11.82 28.97
C VAL A 27 -0.95 -11.13 29.63
N GLY A 28 -1.82 -10.58 28.79
CA GLY A 28 -2.55 -9.37 29.07
C GLY A 28 -3.86 -9.46 28.32
N TYR A 29 -4.82 -10.09 28.99
CA TYR A 29 -6.25 -10.13 28.70
C TYR A 29 -6.63 -9.77 27.26
N PHE A 30 -6.88 -10.80 26.44
CA PHE A 30 -7.63 -10.63 25.20
C PHE A 30 -8.88 -9.77 25.48
N ARG A 31 -8.94 -8.55 24.91
CA ARG A 31 -10.16 -7.73 24.96
C ARG A 31 -11.34 -8.57 24.46
N PRO A 32 -12.53 -8.54 25.10
CA PRO A 32 -13.71 -9.26 24.63
C PRO A 32 -14.01 -8.94 23.16
N ALA A 33 -14.53 -9.93 22.42
CA ALA A 33 -14.83 -9.77 20.98
C ALA A 33 -15.85 -8.65 20.70
N GLU A 34 -16.76 -8.40 21.64
CA GLU A 34 -17.76 -7.33 21.57
C GLU A 34 -17.10 -5.94 21.60
N GLU A 35 -16.22 -5.69 22.57
CA GLU A 35 -15.45 -4.42 22.64
C GLU A 35 -14.60 -4.20 21.38
N ARG A 36 -13.93 -5.25 20.87
CA ARG A 36 -13.15 -5.14 19.62
C ARG A 36 -14.03 -4.81 18.42
N MET A 37 -15.27 -5.33 18.39
CA MET A 37 -16.23 -5.01 17.33
C MET A 37 -16.73 -3.57 17.42
N GLU A 38 -16.99 -3.06 18.62
CA GLU A 38 -17.38 -1.65 18.82
C GLU A 38 -16.25 -0.70 18.42
N ASP A 39 -15.02 -0.98 18.84
CA ASP A 39 -13.83 -0.23 18.44
C ASP A 39 -13.67 -0.22 16.91
N PHE A 40 -13.88 -1.38 16.28
CA PHE A 40 -13.84 -1.52 14.82
C PHE A 40 -14.92 -0.68 14.13
N GLN A 41 -16.16 -0.71 14.62
CA GLN A 41 -17.25 0.09 14.06
C GLN A 41 -16.98 1.60 14.20
N GLN A 42 -16.41 2.02 15.34
CA GLN A 42 -16.00 3.41 15.55
C GLN A 42 -14.91 3.83 14.57
N LEU A 43 -13.94 2.94 14.28
CA LEU A 43 -12.88 3.18 13.30
C LEU A 43 -13.46 3.33 11.89
N VAL A 44 -14.33 2.40 11.47
CA VAL A 44 -15.01 2.44 10.16
C VAL A 44 -15.78 3.75 9.98
N ALA A 45 -16.52 4.18 11.00
CA ALA A 45 -17.26 5.43 10.97
C ALA A 45 -16.32 6.65 10.92
N ARG A 46 -15.28 6.68 11.76
CA ARG A 46 -14.34 7.80 11.88
C ARG A 46 -13.57 8.08 10.59
N TYR A 47 -13.20 7.02 9.86
CA TYR A 47 -12.44 7.14 8.62
C TYR A 47 -13.30 7.03 7.36
N GLU A 48 -14.62 7.02 7.51
CA GLU A 48 -15.57 6.95 6.39
C GLU A 48 -15.27 5.76 5.46
N ILE A 49 -14.93 4.62 6.05
CA ILE A 49 -14.63 3.39 5.30
C ILE A 49 -15.96 2.81 4.81
N ASN A 50 -16.02 2.51 3.51
CA ASN A 50 -17.18 1.87 2.92
C ASN A 50 -17.47 0.53 3.61
N HIS A 51 -18.75 0.25 3.89
CA HIS A 51 -19.14 -0.99 4.57
C HIS A 51 -18.62 -2.27 3.86
N THR A 52 -18.55 -2.25 2.52
CA THR A 52 -18.00 -3.36 1.72
C THR A 52 -16.50 -3.56 2.01
N PHE A 53 -15.74 -2.46 2.08
CA PHE A 53 -14.31 -2.45 2.40
C PHE A 53 -14.09 -2.95 3.83
N ALA A 54 -14.86 -2.43 4.79
CA ALA A 54 -14.81 -2.82 6.20
C ALA A 54 -15.09 -4.32 6.41
N THR A 55 -16.03 -4.91 5.67
CA THR A 55 -16.35 -6.33 5.81
C THR A 55 -15.15 -7.22 5.45
N LYS A 56 -14.34 -6.80 4.47
CA LYS A 56 -13.15 -7.55 4.02
C LYS A 56 -11.94 -7.38 4.94
N LEU A 57 -11.83 -6.26 5.67
CA LEU A 57 -10.74 -6.03 6.64
C LEU A 57 -10.60 -7.13 7.69
N ARG A 58 -11.70 -7.80 8.06
CA ARG A 58 -11.65 -8.88 9.06
C ARG A 58 -10.79 -10.06 8.61
N VAL A 59 -10.56 -10.22 7.31
CA VAL A 59 -9.68 -11.25 6.75
C VAL A 59 -8.22 -11.03 7.18
N LEU A 60 -7.83 -9.80 7.51
CA LEU A 60 -6.48 -9.48 7.98
C LEU A 60 -6.21 -9.97 9.41
N GLU A 61 -7.22 -10.53 10.12
CA GLU A 61 -7.00 -11.14 11.42
C GLU A 61 -6.00 -12.31 11.30
N GLY A 62 -4.81 -12.13 11.89
CA GLY A 62 -3.71 -13.10 11.84
C GLY A 62 -2.68 -12.86 10.74
N TYR A 63 -2.79 -11.78 9.96
CA TYR A 63 -1.73 -11.34 9.06
C TYR A 63 -0.69 -10.49 9.80
N GLU A 64 0.57 -10.69 9.47
CA GLU A 64 1.65 -9.75 9.77
C GLU A 64 1.83 -8.87 8.54
N ILE A 65 1.57 -7.57 8.67
CA ILE A 65 1.65 -6.60 7.58
C ILE A 65 2.89 -5.76 7.79
N VAL A 66 3.76 -5.74 6.78
CA VAL A 66 5.01 -4.97 6.79
C VAL A 66 4.91 -3.87 5.75
N PHE A 67 5.10 -2.62 6.17
CA PHE A 67 5.17 -1.47 5.27
C PHE A 67 6.63 -1.11 5.01
N ILE A 68 6.98 -0.97 3.73
CA ILE A 68 8.28 -0.45 3.29
C ILE A 68 8.00 0.88 2.62
N CYS A 69 8.35 1.97 3.31
CA CYS A 69 8.24 3.31 2.77
C CYS A 69 9.63 3.78 2.35
N ASP A 70 9.84 4.04 1.06
CA ASP A 70 11.08 4.67 0.58
C ASP A 70 10.99 6.19 0.78
N ASP A 71 11.81 6.71 1.70
CA ASP A 71 12.04 8.16 1.91
C ASP A 71 13.49 8.54 1.51
N SER A 72 14.10 7.78 0.59
CA SER A 72 15.44 8.12 0.13
C SER A 72 15.46 9.51 -0.49
N GLY A 73 16.37 10.40 -0.03
CA GLY A 73 16.53 11.76 -0.54
C GLY A 73 16.80 11.87 -2.06
N SER A 74 17.02 10.72 -2.73
CA SER A 74 17.03 10.59 -4.18
C SER A 74 15.69 11.02 -4.84
N MET A 75 14.58 10.91 -4.11
CA MET A 75 13.24 11.42 -4.46
C MET A 75 13.20 12.96 -4.59
N ASN A 76 14.11 13.68 -3.93
CA ASN A 76 14.21 15.15 -3.95
C ASN A 76 15.39 15.67 -4.79
N THR A 77 16.17 14.79 -5.40
CA THR A 77 17.36 15.18 -6.17
C THR A 77 16.93 15.49 -7.61
N PRO A 78 17.09 16.71 -8.15
CA PRO A 78 16.77 16.99 -9.55
C PRO A 78 17.51 16.02 -10.48
N LEU A 79 16.82 15.41 -11.47
CA LEU A 79 17.51 14.69 -12.55
C LEU A 79 18.27 15.74 -13.37
N GLY A 80 19.57 15.87 -13.14
CA GLY A 80 20.45 16.58 -14.06
C GLY A 80 20.74 15.70 -15.26
N ASP A 81 20.14 16.00 -16.41
CA ASP A 81 20.83 16.70 -17.50
C ASP A 81 19.77 17.25 -18.46
N LEU A 82 19.68 18.58 -18.51
CA LEU A 82 18.72 19.30 -19.33
C LEU A 82 19.24 19.32 -20.77
N SER A 83 18.54 18.68 -21.72
CA SER A 83 18.86 18.81 -23.14
C SER A 83 18.48 20.18 -23.75
N GLY A 84 17.78 21.04 -23.00
CA GLY A 84 17.39 22.37 -23.45
C GLY A 84 16.77 23.26 -22.35
N PRO A 85 16.80 24.59 -22.53
CA PRO A 85 16.32 25.56 -21.53
C PRO A 85 14.79 25.59 -21.33
N PHE A 86 14.04 24.79 -22.10
CA PHE A 86 12.57 24.71 -22.04
C PHE A 86 12.04 23.27 -21.99
N ASP A 87 12.94 22.28 -21.85
CA ASP A 87 12.50 20.89 -21.77
C ASP A 87 11.77 20.67 -20.45
N LYS A 88 10.66 19.94 -20.53
CA LYS A 88 9.90 19.54 -19.36
C LYS A 88 10.84 18.68 -18.52
N LEU A 89 11.10 19.11 -17.28
CA LEU A 89 11.85 18.29 -16.34
C LEU A 89 11.17 16.91 -16.28
N PRO A 90 11.87 15.80 -16.56
CA PRO A 90 11.32 14.48 -16.32
C PRO A 90 10.92 14.44 -14.86
N SER A 91 9.63 14.27 -14.59
CA SER A 91 9.18 14.00 -13.25
C SER A 91 9.80 12.66 -12.89
N ARG A 92 10.51 12.52 -11.76
CA ARG A 92 11.03 11.20 -11.35
C ARG A 92 9.94 10.17 -11.03
N TYR A 93 8.66 10.56 -11.13
CA TYR A 93 7.47 9.71 -11.24
C TYR A 93 7.26 9.11 -12.64
N ASP A 94 8.17 9.36 -13.59
CA ASP A 94 8.11 8.74 -14.90
C ASP A 94 8.13 7.22 -14.72
N ASP A 95 7.19 6.53 -15.37
CA ASP A 95 6.89 5.10 -15.21
C ASP A 95 8.14 4.21 -15.25
N ASP A 96 9.18 4.64 -15.98
CA ASP A 96 10.45 3.92 -16.11
C ASP A 96 11.25 3.84 -14.80
N CYS A 97 11.14 4.84 -13.91
CA CYS A 97 11.88 4.89 -12.64
C CYS A 97 11.26 4.00 -11.57
N ILE A 98 9.94 3.87 -11.57
CA ILE A 98 9.17 3.02 -10.64
C ILE A 98 8.88 1.63 -11.22
N GLY A 99 9.19 1.42 -12.51
CA GLY A 99 8.85 0.19 -13.23
C GLY A 99 9.39 -1.08 -12.58
N TYR A 100 10.51 -1.02 -11.86
CA TYR A 100 11.04 -2.16 -11.12
C TYR A 100 10.18 -2.58 -9.91
N LEU A 101 9.51 -1.63 -9.24
CA LEU A 101 8.58 -1.90 -8.14
C LEU A 101 7.32 -2.57 -8.68
N ASN A 102 6.76 -2.05 -9.78
CA ASN A 102 5.62 -2.68 -10.47
C ASN A 102 5.98 -4.09 -10.99
N ASP A 103 7.24 -4.31 -11.35
CA ASP A 103 7.75 -5.62 -11.71
C ASP A 103 7.85 -6.58 -10.52
N TRP A 104 8.12 -6.07 -9.32
CA TRP A 104 8.15 -6.85 -8.09
C TRP A 104 6.76 -7.23 -7.62
N ASP A 105 5.83 -6.27 -7.65
CA ASP A 105 4.42 -6.48 -7.36
C ASP A 105 3.85 -7.70 -8.14
N ARG A 106 4.08 -7.74 -9.45
CA ARG A 106 3.65 -8.88 -10.30
C ARG A 106 4.29 -10.23 -9.98
N LYS A 107 5.49 -10.23 -9.38
CA LYS A 107 6.33 -11.44 -9.19
C LYS A 107 6.27 -11.98 -7.77
N ILE A 108 6.11 -11.10 -6.79
CA ILE A 108 6.17 -11.43 -5.37
C ILE A 108 4.73 -11.58 -4.86
N PRO A 109 4.34 -12.78 -4.39
CA PRO A 109 3.00 -12.96 -3.85
C PRO A 109 2.78 -12.11 -2.61
N ASN A 110 1.61 -11.50 -2.51
CA ASN A 110 1.19 -10.62 -1.42
C ASN A 110 2.04 -9.36 -1.22
N LEU A 111 2.77 -8.97 -2.25
CA LEU A 111 3.27 -7.61 -2.41
C LEU A 111 2.21 -6.82 -3.19
N ASP A 112 2.09 -5.54 -2.86
CA ASP A 112 1.29 -4.55 -3.59
C ASP A 112 2.09 -3.24 -3.59
N VAL A 113 2.08 -2.53 -4.71
CA VAL A 113 2.76 -1.25 -4.89
C VAL A 113 1.69 -0.19 -5.14
N VAL A 114 1.50 0.70 -4.17
CA VAL A 114 0.43 1.68 -4.19
C VAL A 114 1.02 3.09 -4.36
N ASP A 115 0.43 3.87 -5.26
CA ASP A 115 0.79 5.29 -5.45
C ASP A 115 0.06 6.18 -4.41
N ASP A 116 0.34 7.49 -4.42
CA ASP A 116 -0.32 8.43 -3.55
C ASP A 116 -1.85 8.47 -3.75
N TYR A 117 -2.58 8.73 -2.66
CA TYR A 117 -4.05 8.77 -2.65
C TYR A 117 -4.68 9.57 -3.80
N ARG A 118 -4.08 10.69 -4.22
CA ARG A 118 -4.68 11.55 -5.25
C ARG A 118 -4.57 10.92 -6.63
N ASN A 119 -3.48 10.23 -6.92
CA ASN A 119 -3.31 9.54 -8.19
C ASN A 119 -4.13 8.26 -8.21
N GLU A 120 -4.03 7.45 -7.16
CA GLU A 120 -4.82 6.24 -6.96
C GLU A 120 -6.33 6.50 -7.15
N LYS A 121 -6.84 7.56 -6.50
CA LYS A 121 -8.26 7.94 -6.65
C LYS A 121 -8.62 8.32 -8.08
N LYS A 122 -7.74 9.03 -8.82
CA LYS A 122 -8.02 9.41 -10.21
C LYS A 122 -8.08 8.16 -11.10
N GLU A 123 -7.19 7.20 -10.89
CA GLU A 123 -7.11 5.98 -11.69
C GLU A 123 -8.33 5.08 -11.44
N ILE A 124 -8.67 4.85 -10.17
CA ILE A 124 -9.90 4.15 -9.79
C ILE A 124 -11.12 4.86 -10.39
N GLN A 125 -11.24 6.19 -10.28
CA GLN A 125 -12.36 6.91 -10.87
C GLN A 125 -12.37 6.88 -12.41
N ALA A 126 -11.21 6.77 -13.06
CA ALA A 126 -11.10 6.60 -14.50
C ALA A 126 -11.61 5.22 -14.95
N ARG A 127 -11.38 4.16 -14.15
CA ARG A 127 -11.85 2.79 -14.46
C ARG A 127 -13.29 2.52 -14.01
N GLN A 128 -13.62 2.87 -12.78
CA GLN A 128 -14.92 2.56 -12.15
C GLN A 128 -15.99 3.60 -12.51
N GLY A 129 -15.58 4.84 -12.76
CA GLY A 129 -16.43 5.97 -13.10
C GLY A 129 -16.29 7.13 -12.10
N LYS A 130 -16.54 8.35 -12.57
CA LYS A 130 -16.35 9.60 -11.80
C LYS A 130 -17.10 9.66 -10.46
N ASN A 131 -18.21 8.92 -10.35
CA ASN A 131 -19.05 8.89 -9.15
C ASN A 131 -18.76 7.68 -8.25
N PHE A 132 -17.71 6.90 -8.54
CA PHE A 132 -17.33 5.80 -7.68
C PHE A 132 -16.89 6.34 -6.30
N PRO A 133 -17.53 5.89 -5.20
CA PRO A 133 -17.18 6.35 -3.87
C PRO A 133 -15.83 5.74 -3.46
N PHE A 134 -14.86 6.61 -3.21
CA PHE A 134 -13.54 6.23 -2.73
C PHE A 134 -13.02 7.32 -1.80
N SER A 135 -13.13 7.06 -0.49
CA SER A 135 -12.67 7.93 0.59
C SER A 135 -11.17 7.71 0.86
N PHE A 136 -10.60 8.55 1.73
CA PHE A 136 -9.24 8.30 2.22
C PHE A 136 -9.18 7.06 3.12
N GLY A 137 -10.24 6.75 3.87
CA GLY A 137 -10.34 5.49 4.60
C GLY A 137 -10.34 4.28 3.68
N ASP A 138 -11.07 4.36 2.55
CA ASP A 138 -11.09 3.30 1.54
C ASP A 138 -9.70 3.07 0.93
N TYR A 139 -8.94 4.15 0.72
CA TYR A 139 -7.54 4.08 0.28
C TYR A 139 -6.65 3.37 1.29
N VAL A 140 -6.75 3.70 2.59
CA VAL A 140 -5.99 2.98 3.63
C VAL A 140 -6.34 1.49 3.64
N VAL A 141 -7.61 1.14 3.46
CA VAL A 141 -8.02 -0.26 3.34
C VAL A 141 -7.46 -0.90 2.08
N LYS A 142 -7.42 -0.20 0.94
CA LYS A 142 -6.78 -0.71 -0.28
C LYS A 142 -5.32 -1.06 -0.01
N ILE A 143 -4.54 -0.15 0.58
CA ILE A 143 -3.12 -0.42 0.89
C ILE A 143 -2.97 -1.67 1.78
N LEU A 144 -3.85 -1.86 2.76
CA LEU A 144 -3.80 -3.02 3.64
C LEU A 144 -4.22 -4.32 2.94
N MET A 145 -5.12 -4.24 1.97
CA MET A 145 -5.79 -5.40 1.37
C MET A 145 -5.27 -5.77 -0.01
N GLY A 146 -4.59 -4.89 -0.75
CA GLY A 146 -4.21 -5.13 -2.15
C GLY A 146 -3.33 -6.37 -2.30
N GLY A 147 -2.34 -6.53 -1.43
CA GLY A 147 -1.52 -7.76 -1.38
C GLY A 147 -2.28 -9.01 -0.90
N VAL A 148 -3.48 -8.88 -0.32
CA VAL A 148 -4.21 -10.03 0.25
C VAL A 148 -5.39 -10.46 -0.63
N ASP A 149 -6.05 -9.51 -1.28
CA ASP A 149 -7.28 -9.71 -2.03
C ASP A 149 -7.20 -8.95 -3.36
N SER A 150 -7.09 -9.71 -4.44
CA SER A 150 -6.93 -9.17 -5.80
C SER A 150 -8.09 -8.27 -6.23
N TRP A 151 -9.23 -8.30 -5.55
CA TRP A 151 -10.30 -7.35 -5.82
C TRP A 151 -9.89 -5.90 -5.55
N PHE A 152 -9.07 -5.67 -4.51
CA PHE A 152 -8.56 -4.32 -4.18
C PHE A 152 -7.44 -3.88 -5.11
N ASP A 153 -6.55 -4.82 -5.40
CA ASP A 153 -5.48 -4.69 -6.40
C ASP A 153 -6.06 -4.31 -7.78
N ASP A 154 -7.13 -5.00 -8.22
CA ASP A 154 -7.76 -4.76 -9.52
C ASP A 154 -8.54 -3.42 -9.64
N LEU A 155 -8.71 -2.63 -8.57
CA LEU A 155 -9.61 -1.45 -8.55
C LEU A 155 -9.21 -0.35 -9.55
N ASP A 156 -7.92 -0.17 -9.81
CA ASP A 156 -7.34 0.83 -10.72
C ASP A 156 -6.97 0.23 -12.09
N GLU A 157 -6.90 -1.10 -12.19
CA GLU A 157 -6.64 -1.80 -13.45
C GLU A 157 -7.92 -2.13 -14.24
N LYS A 158 -8.95 -2.63 -13.55
CA LYS A 158 -10.09 -3.32 -14.18
C LYS A 158 -11.41 -2.84 -13.62
N LYS A 159 -12.43 -2.71 -14.49
CA LYS A 159 -13.78 -2.38 -14.04
C LYS A 159 -14.36 -3.55 -13.26
N VAL A 160 -14.57 -3.38 -11.96
CA VAL A 160 -15.12 -4.44 -11.12
C VAL A 160 -16.63 -4.52 -11.35
N VAL A 161 -17.08 -5.72 -11.73
CA VAL A 161 -18.51 -6.01 -11.85
C VAL A 161 -19.07 -6.11 -10.44
N THR A 162 -19.71 -5.04 -10.02
CA THR A 162 -20.54 -5.05 -8.81
C THR A 162 -21.91 -5.62 -9.15
N ASP A 163 -22.46 -6.46 -8.28
CA ASP A 163 -23.91 -6.66 -8.29
C ASP A 163 -24.61 -5.33 -7.99
N GLY A 164 -25.93 -5.22 -8.24
CA GLY A 164 -26.70 -3.97 -8.05
C GLY A 164 -26.69 -3.40 -6.61
N TYR A 165 -25.90 -3.97 -5.71
CA TYR A 165 -25.64 -3.55 -4.33
C TYR A 165 -24.16 -3.19 -4.07
N GLY A 166 -23.31 -3.13 -5.11
CA GLY A 166 -21.90 -2.76 -4.94
C GLY A 166 -20.98 -3.92 -4.54
N ARG A 167 -21.44 -5.18 -4.52
CA ARG A 167 -20.61 -6.33 -4.07
C ARG A 167 -19.87 -6.97 -5.25
N PRO A 168 -18.59 -7.34 -5.08
CA PRO A 168 -17.89 -8.15 -6.06
C PRO A 168 -18.61 -9.46 -6.36
N ASN A 169 -18.70 -9.82 -7.64
CA ASN A 169 -19.22 -11.13 -8.03
C ASN A 169 -18.34 -12.26 -7.44
N LYS A 170 -18.97 -13.19 -6.70
CA LYS A 170 -18.33 -14.27 -5.93
C LYS A 170 -17.43 -15.20 -6.77
N ASP A 171 -17.61 -15.21 -8.09
CA ASP A 171 -16.81 -16.03 -9.01
C ASP A 171 -15.36 -15.54 -9.14
N SER A 172 -15.07 -14.25 -8.87
CA SER A 172 -13.71 -13.70 -8.90
C SER A 172 -12.86 -14.11 -7.68
N ASP A 173 -13.50 -14.45 -6.56
CA ASP A 173 -12.90 -14.76 -5.25
C ASP A 173 -12.25 -16.16 -5.17
N ARG A 174 -12.34 -16.98 -6.24
CA ARG A 174 -11.94 -18.40 -6.21
C ARG A 174 -10.42 -18.64 -6.34
N LYS A 175 -9.61 -17.60 -6.54
CA LYS A 175 -8.14 -17.72 -6.61
C LYS A 175 -7.44 -17.37 -5.29
N ARG A 176 -7.93 -17.87 -4.16
CA ARG A 176 -7.19 -17.80 -2.89
C ARG A 176 -5.95 -18.70 -2.95
N LYS A 177 -4.77 -18.13 -3.19
CA LYS A 177 -3.49 -18.85 -3.05
C LYS A 177 -3.20 -19.01 -1.56
N LYS A 178 -3.63 -20.12 -0.99
CA LYS A 178 -3.27 -20.51 0.38
C LYS A 178 -1.79 -20.91 0.36
N LEU A 179 -0.91 -20.01 0.78
CA LEU A 179 0.51 -20.32 0.97
C LEU A 179 0.90 -20.14 2.43
N HIS A 180 1.49 -21.19 2.96
CA HIS A 180 1.98 -21.31 4.32
C HIS A 180 3.34 -20.59 4.38
N CYS A 181 3.42 -19.43 5.03
CA CYS A 181 4.72 -18.81 5.30
C CYS A 181 5.41 -19.59 6.42
N THR A 182 6.60 -20.12 6.13
CA THR A 182 7.51 -20.68 7.12
C THR A 182 8.63 -19.67 7.27
N ILE A 183 8.73 -19.07 8.46
CA ILE A 183 9.80 -18.13 8.82
C ILE A 183 11.09 -18.96 8.96
N LEU A 184 12.17 -18.54 8.28
CA LEU A 184 13.54 -18.99 8.55
C LEU A 184 14.19 -18.08 9.59
#